data_AF-A0A127QHQ0-F1
#
_entry.id   AF-A0A127QHQ0-F1
#
_cell.length_a   1.000
_cell.length_b   1.000
_cell.length_c   1.000
_cell.angle_alpha   90.00
_cell.angle_beta   90.00
_cell.angle_gamma   90.00
#
_symmetry.space_group_name_H-M   'P 1'
#
loop_
_entity.id
_entity.type
_entity.pdbx_description
1 polymer ?
#
loop_
_entity_poly.entity_id
_entity_poly.type
_entity_poly.pdbx_seq_one_letter_code
_entity_poly.pdbx_strand_id
1 'polypeptide(L)'
;MNFKSDYRRALPSIALFPLLFADVESVWLGCAVPTFFLILSALSNIPTRIQMWMPTLAASASKPHNASSTSVGSGHRETALSYLHAQSLKVFLKLRYFLALPWASHAGAQAGNSTRVTLYTCLAHSRPGLSRLAKRIKLTFRGMTQRQVTQSWLGYWSATPARIQLAKATPRLLQKIYRPYQSLRLSDRQDRLNLLVNHYDFIFQQGLDALVLCASTAPVSLGSFIGKSGTVYDIQLASVATLDREGELTLMLCGDRQHLFSIAFTFHQDNLTPSIGIGCLQGPRGVDKQERVRSATRDMFGLRPKSLMVRLVREIGHAYGCKNLILVGNQNRVLFHQVRTGKVLANYDDFWQEIGATVRPDGDYQICCDKIPPPDLASIASHKRSEARRRIELTECAIRAAMNGFSGGRV
;
A
#
# COMPACT_ATOMS: atom_id res chain seq x y z
N MET A 1 -14.20 -29.62 16.55
CA MET A 1 -13.96 -30.89 15.84
C MET A 1 -12.53 -30.89 15.30
N ASN A 2 -11.90 -32.06 15.32
CA ASN A 2 -10.45 -32.28 15.47
C ASN A 2 -9.54 -31.72 14.37
N PHE A 3 -8.38 -31.23 14.81
CA PHE A 3 -7.22 -30.82 14.02
C PHE A 3 -6.45 -32.05 13.50
N LYS A 4 -6.12 -32.05 12.20
CA LYS A 4 -4.94 -32.76 11.67
C LYS A 4 -4.07 -31.75 10.92
N SER A 5 -2.85 -31.60 11.40
CA SER A 5 -1.79 -30.76 10.85
C SER A 5 -0.87 -31.66 10.04
N ASP A 6 -0.90 -31.53 8.72
CA ASP A 6 0.16 -32.01 7.83
C ASP A 6 0.52 -30.89 6.86
N TYR A 7 1.65 -30.22 7.08
CA TYR A 7 2.30 -29.41 6.05
C TYR A 7 3.81 -29.67 6.06
N ARG A 8 4.25 -30.38 5.03
CA ARG A 8 5.66 -30.57 4.66
C ARG A 8 6.31 -29.20 4.40
N ARG A 9 7.51 -29.00 4.94
CA ARG A 9 8.35 -27.82 4.68
C ARG A 9 8.74 -27.78 3.19
N ALA A 10 8.14 -26.87 2.43
CA ALA A 10 8.70 -26.42 1.16
C ALA A 10 9.68 -25.27 1.45
N LEU A 11 10.92 -25.41 0.97
CA LEU A 11 11.94 -24.35 0.99
C LEU A 11 11.45 -23.14 0.16
N PRO A 12 11.70 -21.89 0.58
CA PRO A 12 11.26 -20.73 -0.18
C PRO A 12 12.06 -20.60 -1.49
N SER A 13 11.33 -20.48 -2.60
CA SER A 13 11.87 -20.10 -3.91
C SER A 13 12.57 -18.73 -3.85
N ILE A 14 13.65 -18.59 -4.63
CA ILE A 14 14.55 -17.42 -4.74
C ILE A 14 13.79 -16.10 -5.04
N ALA A 15 12.55 -16.16 -5.52
CA ALA A 15 11.68 -15.00 -5.76
C ALA A 15 11.19 -14.26 -4.49
N LEU A 16 11.36 -14.83 -3.28
CA LEU A 16 10.86 -14.25 -2.02
C LEU A 16 11.85 -13.34 -1.28
N PHE A 17 13.12 -13.26 -1.73
CA PHE A 17 14.16 -12.48 -1.06
C PHE A 17 13.88 -10.97 -0.94
N PRO A 18 13.26 -10.28 -1.93
CA PRO A 18 12.98 -8.84 -1.82
C PRO A 18 11.91 -8.48 -0.76
N LEU A 19 11.07 -9.44 -0.34
CA LEU A 19 9.99 -9.21 0.62
C LEU A 19 10.48 -9.25 2.08
N LEU A 20 11.54 -10.01 2.37
CA LEU A 20 12.17 -10.08 3.70
C LEU A 20 12.86 -8.77 4.10
N PHE A 21 13.28 -7.93 3.14
CA PHE A 21 13.97 -6.66 3.39
C PHE A 21 13.06 -5.41 3.34
N ALA A 22 11.75 -5.59 3.15
CA ALA A 22 10.82 -4.48 2.96
C ALA A 22 10.50 -3.71 4.26
N ASP A 23 10.50 -4.38 5.42
CA ASP A 23 10.06 -3.82 6.70
C ASP A 23 10.98 -4.23 7.87
N VAL A 24 12.18 -3.66 7.93
CA VAL A 24 12.93 -3.60 9.18
C VAL A 24 13.35 -2.16 9.46
N GLU A 25 12.40 -1.37 9.98
CA GLU A 25 12.64 0.05 10.33
C GLU A 25 13.63 0.22 11.49
N SER A 26 13.91 -0.81 12.28
CA SER A 26 14.77 -0.75 13.48
C SER A 26 16.17 -1.37 13.32
N VAL A 27 16.38 -2.33 12.41
CA VAL A 27 17.69 -3.02 12.28
C VAL A 27 18.65 -2.29 11.33
N TRP A 28 18.14 -1.47 10.40
CA TRP A 28 19.00 -0.72 9.48
C TRP A 28 19.78 0.43 10.15
N LEU A 29 19.35 0.94 11.30
CA LEU A 29 20.12 1.96 12.03
C LEU A 29 21.42 1.39 12.64
N GLY A 30 21.42 0.10 13.03
CA GLY A 30 22.59 -0.56 13.59
C GLY A 30 23.59 -1.06 12.55
N CYS A 31 23.12 -1.54 11.39
CA CYS A 31 24.00 -2.12 10.38
C CYS A 31 24.35 -1.16 9.23
N ALA A 32 23.46 -0.28 8.79
CA ALA A 32 23.67 0.46 7.54
C ALA A 32 24.70 1.59 7.65
N VAL A 33 24.79 2.23 8.82
CA VAL A 33 25.80 3.27 9.06
C VAL A 33 27.22 2.68 9.05
N PRO A 34 27.53 1.60 9.79
CA PRO A 34 28.85 0.98 9.72
C PRO A 34 29.10 0.27 8.39
N THR A 35 28.12 -0.41 7.76
CA THR A 35 28.37 -1.07 6.47
C THR A 35 28.60 -0.06 5.35
N PHE A 36 27.93 1.10 5.37
CA PHE A 36 28.16 2.16 4.39
C PHE A 36 29.48 2.91 4.63
N PHE A 37 29.88 3.13 5.89
CA PHE A 37 31.22 3.66 6.22
C PHE A 37 32.35 2.67 5.93
N LEU A 38 32.12 1.36 6.10
CA LEU A 38 33.09 0.31 5.74
C LEU A 38 33.22 0.17 4.23
N ILE A 39 32.13 0.31 3.47
CA ILE A 39 32.19 0.32 2.00
C ILE A 39 32.85 1.61 1.50
N LEU A 40 32.56 2.78 2.09
CA LEU A 40 33.25 4.03 1.74
C LEU A 40 34.72 4.02 2.15
N SER A 41 35.08 3.49 3.33
CA SER A 41 36.46 3.43 3.82
C SER A 41 37.29 2.37 3.09
N ALA A 42 36.67 1.25 2.69
CA ALA A 42 37.28 0.26 1.82
C ALA A 42 37.48 0.80 0.40
N LEU A 43 36.61 1.69 -0.09
CA LEU A 43 36.74 2.33 -1.41
C LEU A 43 37.72 3.52 -1.38
N SER A 44 37.90 4.22 -0.25
CA SER A 44 38.86 5.33 -0.12
C SER A 44 40.29 4.89 0.18
N ASN A 45 40.52 3.65 0.61
CA ASN A 45 41.84 3.09 0.92
C ASN A 45 42.50 2.29 -0.22
N ILE A 46 41.95 2.35 -1.44
CA ILE A 46 42.50 1.61 -2.58
C ILE A 46 43.79 2.23 -3.18
N PRO A 47 44.19 3.51 -2.99
CA PRO A 47 45.45 3.96 -3.58
C PRO A 47 46.70 3.83 -2.69
N THR A 48 46.62 3.33 -1.45
CA THR A 48 47.78 3.29 -0.53
C THR A 48 48.39 1.90 -0.26
N ARG A 49 47.84 0.82 -0.83
CA ARG A 49 48.37 -0.54 -0.65
C ARG A 49 48.98 -1.22 -1.89
N ILE A 50 49.29 -0.44 -2.93
CA ILE A 50 49.95 -0.95 -4.15
C ILE A 50 51.39 -0.37 -4.31
N GLN A 51 51.92 0.32 -3.29
CA GLN A 51 53.27 0.92 -3.32
C GLN A 51 54.34 0.15 -2.52
N MET A 52 54.08 -1.11 -2.18
CA MET A 52 55.11 -2.03 -1.67
C MET A 52 55.13 -3.23 -2.62
N TRP A 53 56.33 -3.55 -3.13
CA TRP A 53 56.66 -4.58 -4.14
C TRP A 53 56.88 -4.04 -5.56
N MET A 54 58.01 -3.32 -5.73
CA MET A 54 58.84 -3.43 -6.93
C MET A 54 60.25 -3.82 -6.47
N PRO A 55 60.87 -4.83 -7.12
CA PRO A 55 62.26 -4.71 -7.51
C PRO A 55 62.34 -4.54 -9.02
N THR A 56 63.01 -3.45 -9.39
CA THR A 56 63.94 -3.30 -10.51
C THR A 56 64.17 -4.53 -11.38
N LEU A 57 63.96 -4.39 -12.70
CA LEU A 57 65.07 -4.29 -13.65
C LEU A 57 64.57 -4.00 -15.07
N ALA A 58 65.15 -2.97 -15.66
CA ALA A 58 65.06 -2.63 -17.06
C ALA A 58 66.07 -3.46 -17.88
N ALA A 59 65.71 -3.60 -19.16
CA ALA A 59 66.58 -3.70 -20.33
C ALA A 59 67.12 -5.09 -20.78
N SER A 60 66.51 -5.52 -21.89
CA SER A 60 67.17 -5.73 -23.19
C SER A 60 67.85 -7.08 -23.50
N ALA A 61 67.10 -7.87 -24.30
CA ALA A 61 67.51 -8.54 -25.55
C ALA A 61 68.65 -9.57 -25.56
N SER A 62 68.34 -10.83 -25.92
CA SER A 62 68.58 -11.39 -27.27
C SER A 62 68.49 -12.93 -27.33
N LYS A 63 67.57 -13.41 -28.20
CA LYS A 63 67.64 -14.61 -29.09
C LYS A 63 67.81 -16.05 -28.52
N PRO A 64 67.50 -17.11 -29.32
CA PRO A 64 66.58 -18.19 -28.89
C PRO A 64 67.17 -19.61 -28.92
N HIS A 65 66.49 -20.58 -28.27
CA HIS A 65 66.20 -21.91 -28.85
C HIS A 65 65.27 -22.78 -27.94
N ASN A 66 64.27 -23.36 -28.60
CA ASN A 66 63.63 -24.68 -28.46
C ASN A 66 63.25 -25.37 -27.13
N ALA A 67 61.99 -25.81 -27.17
CA ALA A 67 61.43 -27.12 -26.82
C ALA A 67 60.73 -27.33 -25.46
N SER A 68 59.42 -27.57 -25.60
CA SER A 68 58.54 -28.48 -24.85
C SER A 68 58.42 -28.36 -23.33
N SER A 69 57.24 -27.92 -22.86
CA SER A 69 56.28 -28.80 -22.15
C SER A 69 55.06 -28.00 -21.67
N THR A 70 53.88 -28.53 -21.95
CA THR A 70 52.61 -28.45 -21.20
C THR A 70 52.53 -27.56 -19.95
N SER A 71 51.59 -26.61 -19.93
CA SER A 71 50.65 -26.46 -18.81
C SER A 71 49.44 -25.59 -19.17
N VAL A 72 48.34 -25.93 -18.51
CA VAL A 72 46.96 -25.46 -18.68
C VAL A 72 46.71 -24.22 -17.82
N GLY A 73 45.97 -23.25 -18.38
CA GLY A 73 44.98 -22.46 -17.64
C GLY A 73 45.46 -21.19 -16.93
N SER A 74 45.17 -20.02 -17.53
CA SER A 74 44.96 -18.74 -16.82
C SER A 74 44.68 -17.63 -17.84
N GLY A 75 43.43 -17.46 -18.28
CA GLY A 75 43.11 -16.46 -19.31
C GLY A 75 41.74 -15.77 -19.20
N HIS A 76 41.00 -15.93 -18.11
CA HIS A 76 39.60 -15.43 -18.03
C HIS A 76 39.28 -14.55 -16.80
N ARG A 77 40.27 -14.13 -16.00
CA ARG A 77 40.03 -13.28 -14.82
C ARG A 77 40.42 -11.81 -14.97
N GLU A 78 41.38 -11.47 -15.84
CA GLU A 78 41.85 -10.08 -15.96
C GLU A 78 40.93 -9.19 -16.80
N THR A 79 40.28 -9.72 -17.83
CA THR A 79 39.34 -8.96 -18.69
C THR A 79 38.01 -8.61 -18.01
N ALA A 80 37.57 -9.41 -17.04
CA ALA A 80 36.34 -9.15 -16.29
C ALA A 80 36.51 -8.02 -15.24
N LEU A 81 37.67 -7.96 -14.58
CA LEU A 81 37.99 -6.92 -13.60
C LEU A 81 38.16 -5.55 -14.25
N SER A 82 38.80 -5.47 -15.43
CA SER A 82 38.89 -4.21 -16.19
C SER A 82 37.54 -3.71 -16.68
N TYR A 83 36.61 -4.61 -17.05
CA TYR A 83 35.26 -4.25 -17.50
C TYR A 83 34.38 -3.75 -16.35
N LEU A 84 34.45 -4.42 -15.19
CA LEU A 84 33.74 -4.01 -13.97
C LEU A 84 34.26 -2.66 -13.44
N HIS A 85 35.56 -2.40 -13.55
CA HIS A 85 36.18 -1.13 -13.15
C HIS A 85 35.78 0.03 -14.08
N ALA A 86 35.67 -0.21 -15.40
CA ALA A 86 35.21 0.79 -16.35
C ALA A 86 33.71 1.13 -16.21
N GLN A 87 32.87 0.17 -15.84
CA GLN A 87 31.45 0.42 -15.57
C GLN A 87 31.21 1.15 -14.25
N SER A 88 31.96 0.80 -13.19
CA SER A 88 31.85 1.48 -11.90
C SER A 88 32.33 2.93 -11.95
N LEU A 89 33.41 3.23 -12.69
CA LEU A 89 33.86 4.61 -12.95
C LEU A 89 32.85 5.44 -13.74
N LYS A 90 32.10 4.86 -14.70
CA LYS A 90 31.03 5.56 -15.42
C LYS A 90 29.83 5.90 -14.54
N VAL A 91 29.50 5.03 -13.58
CA VAL A 91 28.48 5.30 -12.55
C VAL A 91 28.96 6.39 -11.59
N PHE A 92 30.23 6.34 -11.17
CA PHE A 92 30.84 7.34 -10.30
C PHE A 92 30.94 8.72 -10.95
N LEU A 93 31.36 8.81 -12.22
CA LEU A 93 31.39 10.08 -12.96
C LEU A 93 29.98 10.63 -13.20
N LYS A 94 28.98 9.79 -13.50
CA LYS A 94 27.58 10.24 -13.57
C LYS A 94 27.07 10.78 -12.23
N LEU A 95 27.44 10.14 -11.11
CA LEU A 95 27.08 10.61 -9.78
C LEU A 95 27.76 11.96 -9.44
N ARG A 96 29.02 12.14 -9.84
CA ARG A 96 29.80 13.36 -9.59
C ARG A 96 29.35 14.54 -10.44
N TYR A 97 29.01 14.31 -11.71
CA TYR A 97 28.45 15.34 -12.59
C TYR A 97 27.04 15.79 -12.16
N PHE A 98 26.24 14.91 -11.55
CA PHE A 98 24.89 15.26 -11.07
C PHE A 98 24.86 15.91 -9.68
N LEU A 99 25.85 15.63 -8.82
CA LEU A 99 26.05 16.35 -7.56
C LEU A 99 26.58 17.79 -7.76
N ALA A 100 27.06 18.12 -8.97
CA ALA A 100 27.62 19.41 -9.34
C ALA A 100 26.66 20.32 -10.13
N LEU A 101 25.37 19.99 -10.24
CA LEU A 101 24.38 20.91 -10.80
C LEU A 101 24.09 22.02 -9.77
N PRO A 102 24.16 23.33 -10.14
CA PRO A 102 23.98 24.41 -9.20
C PRO A 102 22.59 24.37 -8.57
N TRP A 103 22.59 24.17 -7.26
CA TRP A 103 21.49 24.53 -6.39
C TRP A 103 21.27 26.05 -6.54
N ALA A 104 20.21 26.45 -7.24
CA ALA A 104 19.73 27.82 -7.18
C ALA A 104 19.08 28.03 -5.81
N SER A 105 19.88 28.52 -4.85
CA SER A 105 19.41 29.13 -3.62
C SER A 105 18.60 30.37 -3.98
N HIS A 106 17.28 30.29 -3.98
CA HIS A 106 16.47 31.47 -3.67
C HIS A 106 15.99 31.36 -2.23
N ALA A 107 16.77 31.97 -1.36
CA ALA A 107 16.32 32.45 -0.08
C ALA A 107 15.38 33.64 -0.31
N GLY A 108 14.21 33.61 0.33
CA GLY A 108 13.25 34.71 0.36
C GLY A 108 11.98 34.46 -0.44
N ALA A 109 10.93 33.96 0.23
CA ALA A 109 9.54 34.23 -0.16
C ALA A 109 8.59 33.88 1.01
N GLN A 110 8.11 34.94 1.64
CA GLN A 110 6.91 34.94 2.48
C GLN A 110 5.67 34.57 1.64
N ALA A 111 4.74 33.87 2.29
CA ALA A 111 3.33 33.64 1.98
C ALA A 111 2.80 33.92 0.54
N GLY A 112 2.48 32.83 -0.17
CA GLY A 112 1.46 32.81 -1.23
C GLY A 112 1.95 32.48 -2.65
N ASN A 113 2.13 31.19 -3.00
CA ASN A 113 1.77 30.65 -4.32
C ASN A 113 2.10 29.15 -4.51
N SER A 114 1.31 28.49 -5.36
CA SER A 114 1.32 27.07 -5.73
C SER A 114 2.72 26.42 -5.79
N THR A 115 3.10 25.70 -4.73
CA THR A 115 4.34 24.93 -4.67
C THR A 115 4.10 23.52 -5.18
N ARG A 116 4.68 23.22 -6.36
CA ARG A 116 4.75 21.90 -7.01
C ARG A 116 4.97 20.76 -6.02
N VAL A 117 4.30 19.63 -6.24
CA VAL A 117 4.50 18.42 -5.43
C VAL A 117 5.82 17.77 -5.84
N THR A 118 6.68 17.49 -4.85
CA THR A 118 7.98 16.85 -5.06
C THR A 118 8.02 15.51 -4.34
N LEU A 119 9.01 14.69 -4.68
CA LEU A 119 9.28 13.43 -3.98
C LEU A 119 9.40 13.61 -2.46
N TYR A 120 9.89 14.77 -2.01
CA TYR A 120 10.14 15.05 -0.60
C TYR A 120 8.97 15.76 0.10
N THR A 121 7.88 16.06 -0.61
CA THR A 121 6.64 16.57 0.01
C THR A 121 6.15 15.61 1.09
N CYS A 122 6.34 14.30 0.91
CA CYS A 122 6.04 13.29 1.92
C CYS A 122 6.87 13.38 3.21
N LEU A 123 7.98 14.11 3.21
CA LEU A 123 8.88 14.27 4.34
C LEU A 123 8.65 15.58 5.11
N ALA A 124 7.67 16.41 4.72
CA ALA A 124 7.41 17.71 5.34
C ALA A 124 7.24 17.62 6.86
N HIS A 125 6.53 16.58 7.34
CA HIS A 125 6.27 16.34 8.76
C HIS A 125 7.26 15.35 9.41
N SER A 126 8.34 14.97 8.73
CA SER A 126 9.36 14.08 9.31
C SER A 126 10.28 14.86 10.25
N ARG A 127 10.45 14.35 11.48
CA ARG A 127 11.39 14.91 12.47
C ARG A 127 12.80 15.06 11.85
N PRO A 128 13.49 16.20 12.04
CA PRO A 128 14.87 16.38 11.59
C PRO A 128 15.83 15.31 12.15
N GLY A 129 16.94 15.08 11.46
CA GLY A 129 17.99 14.15 11.88
C GLY A 129 18.26 13.00 10.90
N LEU A 130 19.08 12.03 11.33
CA LEU A 130 19.56 10.92 10.50
C LEU A 130 18.43 10.07 9.90
N SER A 131 17.33 9.89 10.63
CA SER A 131 16.16 9.15 10.11
C SER A 131 15.54 9.82 8.88
N ARG A 132 15.43 11.17 8.87
CA ARG A 132 14.94 11.92 7.71
C ARG A 132 15.90 11.84 6.54
N LEU A 133 17.20 11.90 6.80
CA LEU A 133 18.22 11.73 5.76
C LEU A 133 18.15 10.33 5.14
N ALA A 134 18.05 9.28 5.95
CA ALA A 134 17.90 7.90 5.48
C ALA A 134 16.63 7.73 4.62
N LYS A 135 15.49 8.30 5.05
CA LYS A 135 14.24 8.31 4.26
C LYS A 135 14.42 9.04 2.94
N ARG A 136 15.12 10.18 2.95
CA ARG A 136 15.42 10.97 1.74
C ARG A 136 16.25 10.13 0.76
N ILE A 137 17.37 9.55 1.20
CA ILE A 137 18.23 8.69 0.38
C ILE A 137 17.42 7.51 -0.20
N LYS A 138 16.64 6.83 0.63
CA LYS A 138 15.80 5.70 0.21
C LYS A 138 14.79 6.10 -0.86
N LEU A 139 14.13 7.26 -0.70
CA LEU A 139 13.18 7.76 -1.68
C LEU A 139 13.88 8.17 -2.98
N THR A 140 15.00 8.89 -2.90
CA THR A 140 15.78 9.29 -4.08
C THR A 140 16.22 8.05 -4.86
N PHE A 141 16.76 7.04 -4.19
CA PHE A 141 17.14 5.78 -4.81
C PHE A 141 15.95 5.12 -5.53
N ARG A 142 14.82 4.96 -4.84
CA ARG A 142 13.59 4.39 -5.42
C ARG A 142 13.09 5.21 -6.63
N GLY A 143 13.07 6.53 -6.51
CA GLY A 143 12.68 7.45 -7.57
C GLY A 143 13.61 7.37 -8.78
N MET A 144 14.91 7.15 -8.58
CA MET A 144 15.86 6.93 -9.68
C MET A 144 15.66 5.58 -10.36
N THR A 145 15.46 4.51 -9.58
CA THR A 145 15.21 3.16 -10.14
C THR A 145 13.92 3.07 -10.95
N GLN A 146 12.94 3.94 -10.66
CA GLN A 146 11.61 3.95 -11.28
C GLN A 146 11.26 5.36 -11.78
N ARG A 147 12.18 5.94 -12.54
CA ARG A 147 12.11 7.36 -12.95
C ARG A 147 10.80 7.71 -13.66
N GLN A 148 10.39 6.90 -14.63
CA GLN A 148 9.18 7.18 -15.42
C GLN A 148 7.92 7.17 -14.54
N VAL A 149 7.67 6.07 -13.81
CA VAL A 149 6.54 5.95 -12.86
C VAL A 149 6.53 7.09 -11.85
N THR A 150 7.69 7.43 -11.30
CA THR A 150 7.83 8.52 -10.32
C THR A 150 7.50 9.88 -10.94
N GLN A 151 8.01 10.16 -12.13
CA GLN A 151 7.75 11.41 -12.84
C GLN A 151 6.27 11.56 -13.19
N SER A 152 5.64 10.50 -13.70
CA SER A 152 4.20 10.47 -13.98
C SER A 152 3.39 10.72 -12.71
N TRP A 153 3.74 10.07 -11.59
CA TRP A 153 3.04 10.25 -10.32
C TRP A 153 3.17 11.66 -9.75
N LEU A 154 4.37 12.24 -9.76
CA LEU A 154 4.58 13.61 -9.31
C LEU A 154 3.96 14.64 -10.25
N GLY A 155 3.96 14.36 -11.55
CA GLY A 155 3.29 15.16 -12.57
C GLY A 155 1.78 15.18 -12.33
N TYR A 156 1.18 14.02 -12.09
CA TYR A 156 -0.24 13.88 -11.74
C TYR A 156 -0.63 14.78 -10.57
N TRP A 157 0.10 14.71 -9.45
CA TRP A 157 -0.17 15.50 -8.25
C TRP A 157 0.13 16.99 -8.38
N SER A 158 0.99 17.36 -9.31
CA SER A 158 1.35 18.76 -9.57
C SER A 158 0.44 19.42 -10.62
N ALA A 159 -0.51 18.69 -11.19
CA ALA A 159 -1.30 19.16 -12.34
C ALA A 159 -2.33 20.25 -11.98
N THR A 160 -2.95 20.19 -10.80
CA THR A 160 -4.00 21.14 -10.40
C THR A 160 -3.85 21.57 -8.93
N PRO A 161 -4.33 22.76 -8.53
CA PRO A 161 -4.30 23.21 -7.14
C PRO A 161 -4.97 22.24 -6.16
N ALA A 162 -6.13 21.68 -6.54
CA ALA A 162 -6.86 20.70 -5.72
C ALA A 162 -6.03 19.42 -5.47
N ARG A 163 -5.34 18.92 -6.50
CA ARG A 163 -4.42 17.78 -6.36
C ARG A 163 -3.24 18.12 -5.45
N ILE A 164 -2.64 19.29 -5.61
CA ILE A 164 -1.53 19.74 -4.74
C ILE A 164 -1.98 19.80 -3.28
N GLN A 165 -3.17 20.34 -3.02
CA GLN A 165 -3.74 20.42 -1.68
C GLN A 165 -3.93 19.04 -1.08
N LEU A 166 -4.56 18.11 -1.80
CA LEU A 166 -4.78 16.76 -1.32
C LEU A 166 -3.48 15.99 -1.08
N ALA A 167 -2.49 16.12 -1.98
CA ALA A 167 -1.17 15.48 -1.83
C ALA A 167 -0.41 16.00 -0.59
N LYS A 168 -0.55 17.28 -0.27
CA LYS A 168 0.05 17.88 0.94
C LYS A 168 -0.67 17.43 2.20
N ALA A 169 -2.00 17.28 2.15
CA ALA A 169 -2.79 16.76 3.27
C ALA A 169 -2.57 15.26 3.52
N THR A 170 -2.23 14.49 2.48
CA THR A 170 -1.96 13.04 2.55
C THR A 170 -0.53 12.65 2.14
N PRO A 171 0.53 13.10 2.83
CA PRO A 171 1.89 12.94 2.31
C PRO A 171 2.34 11.47 2.11
N ARG A 172 1.75 10.50 2.83
CA ARG A 172 2.04 9.06 2.68
C ARG A 172 1.62 8.48 1.32
N LEU A 173 0.69 9.14 0.65
CA LEU A 173 0.20 8.80 -0.69
C LEU A 173 1.33 8.73 -1.71
N LEU A 174 2.27 9.68 -1.66
CA LEU A 174 3.37 9.79 -2.61
C LEU A 174 4.32 8.59 -2.56
N GLN A 175 4.31 7.83 -1.46
CA GLN A 175 5.18 6.66 -1.28
C GLN A 175 4.50 5.34 -1.67
N LYS A 176 3.19 5.34 -1.99
CA LYS A 176 2.42 4.12 -2.25
C LYS A 176 2.93 3.34 -3.46
N ILE A 177 3.35 4.01 -4.52
CA ILE A 177 3.90 3.39 -5.73
C ILE A 177 5.14 2.50 -5.46
N TYR A 178 5.88 2.74 -4.37
CA TYR A 178 7.13 2.05 -4.07
C TYR A 178 6.98 0.80 -3.21
N ARG A 179 5.77 0.46 -2.78
CA ARG A 179 5.51 -0.68 -1.89
C ARG A 179 4.35 -1.53 -2.41
N PRO A 180 4.24 -2.80 -1.99
CA PRO A 180 3.01 -3.55 -2.20
C PRO A 180 1.81 -2.78 -1.64
N TYR A 181 0.74 -2.71 -2.42
CA TYR A 181 -0.43 -1.88 -2.14
C TYR A 181 -1.68 -2.55 -2.71
N GLN A 182 -2.77 -2.53 -1.94
CA GLN A 182 -4.09 -3.14 -2.15
C GLN A 182 -4.10 -4.65 -2.36
N SER A 183 -3.35 -5.17 -3.31
CA SER A 183 -3.27 -6.60 -3.64
C SER A 183 -1.84 -6.95 -4.07
N LEU A 184 -1.35 -8.13 -3.67
CA LEU A 184 -0.07 -8.69 -4.12
C LEU A 184 -0.05 -8.98 -5.63
N ARG A 185 -1.23 -9.08 -6.27
CA ARG A 185 -1.36 -9.20 -7.73
C ARG A 185 -0.85 -7.98 -8.46
N LEU A 186 -0.89 -6.81 -7.82
CA LEU A 186 -0.30 -5.58 -8.34
C LEU A 186 1.21 -5.63 -8.11
N SER A 187 1.89 -6.61 -8.70
CA SER A 187 3.34 -6.80 -8.56
C SER A 187 4.10 -5.74 -9.33
N ASP A 188 3.57 -5.36 -10.51
CA ASP A 188 4.10 -4.26 -11.30
C ASP A 188 3.71 -2.89 -10.73
N ARG A 189 4.61 -1.94 -10.88
CA ARG A 189 4.46 -0.59 -10.34
C ARG A 189 3.65 0.31 -11.25
N GLN A 190 3.64 0.05 -12.56
CA GLN A 190 2.76 0.76 -13.46
C GLN A 190 1.31 0.42 -13.14
N ASP A 191 0.99 -0.83 -12.83
CA ASP A 191 -0.36 -1.23 -12.39
C ASP A 191 -0.78 -0.52 -11.10
N ARG A 192 0.12 -0.41 -10.11
CA ARG A 192 -0.15 0.37 -8.89
C ARG A 192 -0.39 1.84 -9.18
N LEU A 193 0.43 2.44 -10.06
CA LEU A 193 0.25 3.81 -10.49
C LEU A 193 -1.11 4.00 -11.17
N ASN A 194 -1.46 3.13 -12.12
CA ASN A 194 -2.72 3.17 -12.86
C ASN A 194 -3.91 3.05 -11.90
N LEU A 195 -3.87 2.13 -10.93
CA LEU A 195 -4.91 2.00 -9.93
C LEU A 195 -5.06 3.28 -9.11
N LEU A 196 -3.96 3.84 -8.61
CA LEU A 196 -3.99 5.07 -7.81
C LEU A 196 -4.49 6.26 -8.64
N VAL A 197 -4.03 6.42 -9.88
CA VAL A 197 -4.51 7.47 -10.79
C VAL A 197 -6.01 7.31 -11.05
N ASN A 198 -6.47 6.11 -11.40
CA ASN A 198 -7.90 5.81 -11.61
C ASN A 198 -8.74 6.16 -10.38
N HIS A 199 -8.25 5.84 -9.18
CA HIS A 199 -8.94 6.19 -7.95
C HIS A 199 -9.11 7.69 -7.80
N TYR A 200 -8.01 8.45 -7.89
CA TYR A 200 -8.08 9.88 -7.64
C TYR A 200 -8.77 10.63 -8.76
N ASP A 201 -8.62 10.21 -10.02
CA ASP A 201 -9.40 10.75 -11.13
C ASP A 201 -10.89 10.56 -10.87
N PHE A 202 -11.30 9.38 -10.40
CA PHE A 202 -12.68 9.16 -9.97
C PHE A 202 -13.10 10.11 -8.84
N ILE A 203 -12.29 10.27 -7.79
CA ILE A 203 -12.59 11.20 -6.68
C ILE A 203 -12.83 12.63 -7.19
N PHE A 204 -11.96 13.14 -8.06
CA PHE A 204 -12.10 14.49 -8.62
C PHE A 204 -13.29 14.59 -9.59
N GLN A 205 -13.50 13.60 -10.46
CA GLN A 205 -14.62 13.58 -11.41
C GLN A 205 -15.98 13.53 -10.72
N GLN A 206 -16.07 12.86 -9.57
CA GLN A 206 -17.31 12.74 -8.79
C GLN A 206 -17.50 13.89 -7.78
N GLY A 207 -16.59 14.87 -7.72
CA GLY A 207 -16.66 15.99 -6.77
C GLY A 207 -16.51 15.56 -5.30
N LEU A 208 -15.74 14.50 -5.05
CA LEU A 208 -15.52 13.94 -3.70
C LEU A 208 -14.25 14.48 -3.03
N ASP A 209 -13.49 15.33 -3.70
CA ASP A 209 -12.19 15.81 -3.24
C ASP A 209 -12.27 16.61 -1.93
N ALA A 210 -13.31 17.42 -1.74
CA ALA A 210 -13.55 18.11 -0.46
C ALA A 210 -13.78 17.13 0.69
N LEU A 211 -14.62 16.11 0.48
CA LEU A 211 -14.88 15.05 1.47
C LEU A 211 -13.60 14.27 1.79
N VAL A 212 -12.85 13.86 0.77
CA VAL A 212 -11.59 13.11 0.94
C VAL A 212 -10.53 13.96 1.63
N LEU A 213 -10.48 15.27 1.36
CA LEU A 213 -9.59 16.21 2.03
C LEU A 213 -9.94 16.32 3.52
N CYS A 214 -11.22 16.49 3.88
CA CYS A 214 -11.67 16.47 5.28
C CYS A 214 -11.29 15.14 5.95
N ALA A 215 -11.60 14.02 5.30
CA ALA A 215 -11.32 12.67 5.77
C ALA A 215 -9.82 12.37 5.93
N SER A 216 -8.94 13.14 5.26
CA SER A 216 -7.48 13.01 5.41
C SER A 216 -6.93 13.64 6.69
N THR A 217 -7.67 14.58 7.26
CA THR A 217 -7.28 15.28 8.49
C THR A 217 -7.84 14.58 9.72
N ALA A 218 -9.11 14.18 9.66
CA ALA A 218 -9.81 13.47 10.74
C ALA A 218 -10.95 12.62 10.16
N PRO A 219 -11.40 11.56 10.87
CA PRO A 219 -12.59 10.83 10.47
C PRO A 219 -13.81 11.75 10.36
N VAL A 220 -14.53 11.66 9.25
CA VAL A 220 -15.76 12.42 8.97
C VAL A 220 -16.95 11.51 9.23
N SER A 221 -17.88 11.91 10.11
CA SER A 221 -19.15 11.18 10.26
C SER A 221 -19.98 11.34 8.99
N LEU A 222 -20.34 10.21 8.38
CA LEU A 222 -21.26 10.15 7.26
C LEU A 222 -22.72 10.12 7.74
N GLY A 223 -22.94 9.61 8.96
CA GLY A 223 -24.25 9.52 9.59
C GLY A 223 -24.33 8.37 10.57
N SER A 224 -25.45 8.28 11.26
CA SER A 224 -25.67 7.27 12.30
C SER A 224 -27.02 6.58 12.19
N PHE A 225 -27.14 5.42 12.84
CA PHE A 225 -28.38 4.68 13.00
C PHE A 225 -28.50 4.13 14.42
N ILE A 226 -29.72 3.80 14.83
CA ILE A 226 -30.04 3.38 16.20
C ILE A 226 -30.32 1.87 16.22
N GLY A 227 -29.67 1.15 17.14
CA GLY A 227 -29.92 -0.27 17.39
C GLY A 227 -31.12 -0.53 18.30
N LYS A 228 -31.40 -1.81 18.52
CA LYS A 228 -32.57 -2.28 19.30
C LYS A 228 -32.62 -1.71 20.72
N SER A 229 -31.48 -1.54 21.37
CA SER A 229 -31.36 -1.04 22.75
C SER A 229 -31.27 0.49 22.84
N GLY A 230 -31.33 1.21 21.72
CA GLY A 230 -31.09 2.65 21.67
C GLY A 230 -29.62 3.05 21.47
N THR A 231 -28.70 2.08 21.39
CA THR A 231 -27.29 2.35 21.07
C THR A 231 -27.17 3.04 19.71
N VAL A 232 -26.39 4.12 19.67
CA VAL A 232 -26.07 4.85 18.44
C VAL A 232 -24.84 4.22 17.78
N TYR A 233 -25.00 3.85 16.52
CA TYR A 233 -23.92 3.41 15.65
C TYR A 233 -23.58 4.49 14.64
N ASP A 234 -22.33 4.95 14.66
CA ASP A 234 -21.82 6.00 13.79
C ASP A 234 -20.98 5.38 12.66
N ILE A 235 -21.23 5.85 11.43
CA ILE A 235 -20.50 5.46 10.22
C ILE A 235 -19.59 6.61 9.85
N GLN A 236 -18.29 6.36 9.84
CA GLN A 236 -17.28 7.39 9.58
C GLN A 236 -16.45 7.05 8.35
N LEU A 237 -15.94 8.07 7.67
CA LEU A 237 -14.99 7.97 6.58
C LEU A 237 -13.64 8.55 7.00
N ALA A 238 -12.57 7.82 6.74
CA ALA A 238 -11.21 8.30 6.86
C ALA A 238 -10.44 8.06 5.55
N SER A 239 -9.51 8.96 5.23
CA SER A 239 -8.59 8.82 4.10
C SER A 239 -7.19 8.53 4.63
N VAL A 240 -6.51 7.53 4.05
CA VAL A 240 -5.14 7.14 4.44
C VAL A 240 -5.00 6.89 5.95
N ALA A 241 -5.86 6.01 6.49
CA ALA A 241 -5.87 5.58 7.89
C ALA A 241 -4.85 4.47 8.19
N THR A 242 -5.03 3.73 9.28
CA THR A 242 -4.23 2.55 9.65
C THR A 242 -4.18 1.45 8.59
N LEU A 243 -5.06 1.51 7.58
CA LEU A 243 -5.19 0.56 6.47
C LEU A 243 -4.61 1.11 5.14
N ASP A 244 -3.63 2.02 5.21
CA ASP A 244 -3.05 2.74 4.06
C ASP A 244 -2.35 1.87 3.00
N ARG A 245 -2.14 0.58 3.26
CA ARG A 245 -1.62 -0.40 2.30
C ARG A 245 -2.71 -1.23 1.64
N GLU A 246 -3.96 -1.11 2.10
CA GLU A 246 -5.07 -2.00 1.70
C GLU A 246 -6.22 -1.22 1.03
N GLY A 247 -6.22 0.11 1.10
CA GLY A 247 -7.13 0.96 0.33
C GLY A 247 -6.78 2.44 0.42
N GLU A 248 -7.47 3.26 -0.38
CA GLU A 248 -7.35 4.73 -0.30
C GLU A 248 -8.31 5.34 0.73
N LEU A 249 -9.53 4.81 0.80
CA LEU A 249 -10.56 5.21 1.74
C LEU A 249 -10.83 4.09 2.75
N THR A 250 -11.27 4.47 3.95
CA THR A 250 -11.66 3.54 5.00
C THR A 250 -13.00 3.95 5.57
N LEU A 251 -14.00 3.08 5.47
CA LEU A 251 -15.23 3.21 6.24
C LEU A 251 -15.02 2.56 7.61
N MET A 252 -15.47 3.25 8.66
CA MET A 252 -15.42 2.81 10.05
C MET A 252 -16.83 2.76 10.62
N LEU A 253 -17.11 1.71 11.38
CA LEU A 253 -18.33 1.59 12.17
C LEU A 253 -17.95 1.61 13.65
N CYS A 254 -18.55 2.54 14.38
CA CYS A 254 -18.37 2.70 15.81
C CYS A 254 -19.71 2.54 16.52
N GLY A 255 -19.77 1.71 17.57
CA GLY A 255 -20.94 1.61 18.45
C GLY A 255 -20.57 2.16 19.82
N ASP A 256 -21.38 3.07 20.36
CA ASP A 256 -21.11 3.75 21.63
C ASP A 256 -19.68 4.33 21.71
N ARG A 257 -19.27 5.04 20.63
CA ARG A 257 -17.93 5.62 20.43
C ARG A 257 -16.77 4.62 20.40
N GLN A 258 -17.04 3.32 20.48
CA GLN A 258 -16.04 2.28 20.37
C GLN A 258 -15.99 1.73 18.95
N HIS A 259 -14.78 1.57 18.42
CA HIS A 259 -14.56 0.96 17.10
C HIS A 259 -15.07 -0.49 17.07
N LEU A 260 -15.82 -0.83 16.03
CA LEU A 260 -16.28 -2.18 15.74
C LEU A 260 -15.59 -2.75 14.51
N PHE A 261 -15.70 -2.08 13.36
CA PHE A 261 -15.11 -2.57 12.11
C PHE A 261 -14.56 -1.43 11.27
N SER A 262 -13.50 -1.72 10.52
CA SER A 262 -12.96 -0.88 9.45
C SER A 262 -12.91 -1.67 8.16
N ILE A 263 -13.31 -1.06 7.05
CA ILE A 263 -13.20 -1.64 5.71
C ILE A 263 -12.46 -0.67 4.80
N ALA A 264 -11.34 -1.12 4.23
CA ALA A 264 -10.52 -0.33 3.32
C ALA A 264 -10.92 -0.62 1.88
N PHE A 265 -11.19 0.44 1.12
CA PHE A 265 -11.67 0.33 -0.25
C PHE A 265 -11.07 1.40 -1.16
N THR A 266 -11.11 1.12 -2.45
CA THR A 266 -10.56 1.97 -3.51
C THR A 266 -11.42 1.86 -4.76
N PHE A 267 -11.88 2.98 -5.30
CA PHE A 267 -12.44 3.02 -6.66
C PHE A 267 -11.34 2.81 -7.70
N HIS A 268 -11.60 2.00 -8.72
CA HIS A 268 -10.70 1.82 -9.86
C HIS A 268 -11.46 1.33 -11.08
N GLN A 269 -10.74 1.06 -12.17
CA GLN A 269 -11.27 0.32 -13.30
C GLN A 269 -10.72 -1.11 -13.26
N ASP A 270 -11.57 -2.11 -13.46
CA ASP A 270 -11.19 -3.52 -13.69
C ASP A 270 -11.58 -3.83 -15.14
N ASN A 271 -10.61 -4.08 -16.02
CA ASN A 271 -10.84 -4.27 -17.46
C ASN A 271 -11.77 -3.18 -18.07
N LEU A 272 -11.43 -1.91 -17.85
CA LEU A 272 -12.21 -0.72 -18.28
C LEU A 272 -13.61 -0.59 -17.63
N THR A 273 -13.98 -1.50 -16.74
CA THR A 273 -15.27 -1.46 -16.04
C THR A 273 -15.10 -0.74 -14.70
N PRO A 274 -15.85 0.34 -14.42
CA PRO A 274 -15.85 1.00 -13.12
C PRO A 274 -16.14 0.00 -12.02
N SER A 275 -15.23 -0.08 -11.04
CA SER A 275 -15.25 -1.08 -10.00
C SER A 275 -14.78 -0.47 -8.68
N ILE A 276 -15.14 -1.12 -7.59
CA ILE A 276 -14.70 -0.75 -6.25
C ILE A 276 -14.03 -1.97 -5.61
N GLY A 277 -12.78 -1.81 -5.19
CA GLY A 277 -11.99 -2.88 -4.60
C GLY A 277 -11.97 -2.77 -3.08
N ILE A 278 -12.22 -3.86 -2.36
CA ILE A 278 -11.96 -3.98 -0.91
C ILE A 278 -10.65 -4.75 -0.72
N GLY A 279 -9.64 -4.08 -0.17
CA GLY A 279 -8.38 -4.75 0.18
C GLY A 279 -8.38 -5.31 1.60
N CYS A 280 -9.24 -4.81 2.49
CA CYS A 280 -9.26 -5.27 3.88
C CYS A 280 -10.56 -5.02 4.62
N LEU A 281 -10.91 -5.94 5.52
CA LEU A 281 -11.95 -5.83 6.54
C LEU A 281 -11.38 -6.24 7.90
N GLN A 282 -11.28 -5.29 8.83
CA GLN A 282 -10.74 -5.52 10.17
C GLN A 282 -11.81 -5.32 11.24
N GLY A 283 -11.96 -6.32 12.10
CA GLY A 283 -12.78 -6.23 13.31
C GLY A 283 -12.06 -5.56 14.48
N PRO A 284 -12.70 -5.56 15.65
CA PRO A 284 -12.18 -4.86 16.81
C PRO A 284 -10.99 -5.61 17.42
N ARG A 285 -10.09 -4.87 18.06
CA ARG A 285 -8.93 -5.39 18.79
C ARG A 285 -9.15 -5.22 20.30
N GLY A 286 -8.58 -6.10 21.10
CA GLY A 286 -8.73 -6.09 22.56
C GLY A 286 -9.28 -7.41 23.11
N VAL A 287 -9.40 -7.48 24.44
CA VAL A 287 -9.85 -8.67 25.17
C VAL A 287 -11.35 -8.91 24.97
N ASP A 288 -12.12 -7.83 24.91
CA ASP A 288 -13.59 -7.81 24.78
C ASP A 288 -14.10 -7.89 23.33
N LYS A 289 -13.21 -8.08 22.35
CA LYS A 289 -13.54 -7.97 20.91
C LYS A 289 -14.69 -8.88 20.47
N GLN A 290 -14.76 -10.10 21.00
CA GLN A 290 -15.82 -11.05 20.62
C GLN A 290 -17.17 -10.62 21.20
N GLU A 291 -17.17 -10.14 22.44
CA GLU A 291 -18.39 -9.71 23.11
C GLU A 291 -18.96 -8.43 22.49
N ARG A 292 -18.10 -7.46 22.15
CA ARG A 292 -18.53 -6.26 21.40
C ARG A 292 -19.22 -6.62 20.08
N VAL A 293 -18.66 -7.56 19.32
CA VAL A 293 -19.27 -8.01 18.05
C VAL A 293 -20.58 -8.75 18.29
N ARG A 294 -20.66 -9.63 19.30
CA ARG A 294 -21.89 -10.36 19.64
C ARG A 294 -22.99 -9.41 20.09
N SER A 295 -22.67 -8.48 20.99
CA SER A 295 -23.60 -7.47 21.49
C SER A 295 -24.13 -6.61 20.34
N ALA A 296 -23.25 -6.06 19.51
CA ALA A 296 -23.65 -5.29 18.32
C ALA A 296 -24.52 -6.10 17.36
N THR A 297 -24.19 -7.39 17.12
CA THR A 297 -24.99 -8.26 16.25
C THR A 297 -26.40 -8.47 16.80
N ARG A 298 -26.54 -8.72 18.11
CA ARG A 298 -27.85 -8.87 18.76
C ARG A 298 -28.65 -7.57 18.71
N ASP A 299 -27.96 -6.45 18.88
CA ASP A 299 -28.56 -5.12 18.87
C ASP A 299 -28.98 -4.67 17.46
N MET A 300 -28.33 -5.17 16.42
CA MET A 300 -28.70 -4.95 15.01
C MET A 300 -29.67 -6.03 14.46
N PHE A 301 -30.54 -6.60 15.30
CA PHE A 301 -31.52 -7.63 14.89
C PHE A 301 -30.89 -8.84 14.18
N GLY A 302 -29.70 -9.25 14.63
CA GLY A 302 -28.94 -10.36 14.06
C GLY A 302 -28.12 -10.00 12.81
N LEU A 303 -28.14 -8.74 12.35
CA LEU A 303 -27.23 -8.27 11.29
C LEU A 303 -25.79 -8.26 11.80
N ARG A 304 -24.92 -9.02 11.15
CA ARG A 304 -23.50 -9.04 11.49
C ARG A 304 -22.85 -7.72 11.05
N PRO A 305 -22.17 -6.98 11.94
CA PRO A 305 -21.53 -5.71 11.56
C PRO A 305 -20.55 -5.86 10.37
N LYS A 306 -19.80 -6.97 10.29
CA LYS A 306 -18.92 -7.27 9.15
C LYS A 306 -19.66 -7.29 7.79
N SER A 307 -20.87 -7.86 7.76
CA SER A 307 -21.69 -7.95 6.55
C SER A 307 -22.29 -6.60 6.19
N LEU A 308 -22.66 -5.80 7.20
CA LEU A 308 -23.08 -4.41 7.00
C LEU A 308 -21.96 -3.58 6.33
N MET A 309 -20.71 -3.69 6.78
CA MET A 309 -19.60 -2.93 6.19
C MET A 309 -19.43 -3.19 4.68
N VAL A 310 -19.48 -4.47 4.27
CA VAL A 310 -19.38 -4.83 2.85
C VAL A 310 -20.59 -4.32 2.08
N ARG A 311 -21.79 -4.45 2.68
CA ARG A 311 -23.03 -3.93 2.10
C ARG A 311 -22.93 -2.43 1.85
N LEU A 312 -22.44 -1.65 2.81
CA LEU A 312 -22.27 -0.20 2.66
C LEU A 312 -21.31 0.16 1.52
N VAL A 313 -20.15 -0.50 1.42
CA VAL A 313 -19.22 -0.29 0.30
C VAL A 313 -19.84 -0.67 -1.04
N ARG A 314 -20.61 -1.77 -1.09
CA ARG A 314 -21.32 -2.18 -2.31
C ARG A 314 -22.36 -1.14 -2.75
N GLU A 315 -23.14 -0.60 -1.82
CA GLU A 315 -24.16 0.43 -2.09
C GLU A 315 -23.53 1.76 -2.53
N ILE A 316 -22.40 2.15 -1.94
CA ILE A 316 -21.58 3.26 -2.44
C ILE A 316 -21.12 2.96 -3.87
N GLY A 317 -20.56 1.78 -4.13
CA GLY A 317 -20.17 1.38 -5.48
C GLY A 317 -21.33 1.49 -6.48
N HIS A 318 -22.50 0.94 -6.13
CA HIS A 318 -23.73 1.01 -6.92
C HIS A 318 -24.11 2.45 -7.27
N ALA A 319 -24.18 3.32 -6.26
CA ALA A 319 -24.59 4.71 -6.40
C ALA A 319 -23.66 5.53 -7.31
N TYR A 320 -22.38 5.17 -7.39
CA TYR A 320 -21.40 5.80 -8.27
C TYR A 320 -21.10 4.98 -9.54
N GLY A 321 -22.01 4.10 -9.95
CA GLY A 321 -21.97 3.42 -11.24
C GLY A 321 -20.94 2.29 -11.36
N CYS A 322 -20.34 1.84 -10.24
CA CYS A 322 -19.50 0.65 -10.26
C CYS A 322 -20.34 -0.57 -10.59
N LYS A 323 -19.80 -1.46 -11.43
CA LYS A 323 -20.46 -2.72 -11.80
C LYS A 323 -20.03 -3.88 -10.92
N ASN A 324 -18.80 -3.84 -10.44
CA ASN A 324 -18.23 -4.92 -9.64
C ASN A 324 -17.62 -4.41 -8.34
N LEU A 325 -17.85 -5.18 -7.28
CA LEU A 325 -17.12 -5.15 -6.04
C LEU A 325 -16.05 -6.23 -6.10
N ILE A 326 -14.78 -5.84 -6.15
CA ILE A 326 -13.64 -6.76 -6.17
C ILE A 326 -13.12 -6.92 -4.74
N LEU A 327 -12.93 -8.16 -4.29
CA LEU A 327 -12.63 -8.50 -2.91
C LEU A 327 -11.29 -9.25 -2.87
N VAL A 328 -10.29 -8.68 -2.21
CA VAL A 328 -8.95 -9.29 -2.16
C VAL A 328 -9.00 -10.61 -1.38
N GLY A 329 -8.57 -11.69 -2.02
CA GLY A 329 -8.49 -13.02 -1.42
C GLY A 329 -7.29 -13.16 -0.47
N ASN A 330 -7.30 -14.16 0.40
CA ASN A 330 -6.24 -14.41 1.40
C ASN A 330 -4.85 -14.44 0.78
N GLN A 331 -4.70 -15.16 -0.33
CA GLN A 331 -3.40 -15.34 -1.02
C GLN A 331 -2.81 -14.03 -1.56
N ASN A 332 -3.68 -13.06 -1.85
CA ASN A 332 -3.32 -11.80 -2.49
C ASN A 332 -3.19 -10.64 -1.48
N ARG A 333 -3.30 -10.89 -0.18
CA ARG A 333 -3.23 -9.80 0.81
C ARG A 333 -1.83 -9.26 1.00
N VAL A 334 -1.69 -7.95 0.91
CA VAL A 334 -0.42 -7.23 1.10
C VAL A 334 0.24 -7.53 2.46
N LEU A 335 -0.56 -7.67 3.52
CA LEU A 335 -0.06 -7.90 4.88
C LEU A 335 -0.11 -9.37 5.32
N PHE A 336 -0.35 -10.32 4.41
CA PHE A 336 -0.51 -11.74 4.72
C PHE A 336 0.65 -12.30 5.58
N HIS A 337 1.89 -11.94 5.25
CA HIS A 337 3.08 -12.48 5.89
C HIS A 337 3.44 -11.85 7.25
N GLN A 338 2.96 -10.62 7.54
CA GLN A 338 3.22 -9.97 8.84
C GLN A 338 2.36 -10.54 9.97
N VAL A 339 1.31 -11.30 9.64
CA VAL A 339 0.42 -11.96 10.61
C VAL A 339 0.94 -13.36 11.01
N ARG A 340 2.08 -13.83 10.47
CA ARG A 340 2.71 -15.12 10.84
C ARG A 340 3.29 -15.18 12.27
N THR A 341 2.86 -14.31 13.18
CA THR A 341 3.23 -14.28 14.61
C THR A 341 2.24 -15.04 15.51
N GLY A 342 1.59 -16.09 14.98
CA GLY A 342 0.79 -17.03 15.79
C GLY A 342 -0.62 -16.58 16.18
N LYS A 343 -1.18 -15.55 15.53
CA LYS A 343 -2.56 -15.11 15.74
C LYS A 343 -3.47 -15.65 14.63
N VAL A 344 -4.67 -16.10 14.98
CA VAL A 344 -5.70 -16.54 14.04
C VAL A 344 -5.94 -15.43 13.00
N LEU A 345 -5.55 -15.71 11.76
CA LEU A 345 -5.85 -14.88 10.60
C LEU A 345 -7.35 -14.95 10.35
N ALA A 346 -8.01 -13.80 10.22
CA ALA A 346 -9.39 -13.77 9.75
C ALA A 346 -9.42 -14.37 8.34
N ASN A 347 -10.10 -15.50 8.14
CA ASN A 347 -10.26 -16.09 6.81
C ASN A 347 -11.23 -15.22 5.99
N TYR A 348 -10.72 -14.50 4.98
CA TYR A 348 -11.58 -13.69 4.13
C TYR A 348 -12.28 -14.54 3.08
N ASP A 349 -11.61 -15.53 2.52
CA ASP A 349 -12.15 -16.39 1.46
C ASP A 349 -13.48 -17.03 1.89
N ASP A 350 -13.54 -17.62 3.09
CA ASP A 350 -14.78 -18.18 3.64
C ASP A 350 -15.88 -17.12 3.78
N PHE A 351 -15.51 -15.91 4.19
CA PHE A 351 -16.47 -14.83 4.36
C PHE A 351 -16.94 -14.25 3.03
N TRP A 352 -16.07 -14.12 2.04
CA TRP A 352 -16.43 -13.71 0.69
C TRP A 352 -17.41 -14.70 0.07
N GLN A 353 -17.17 -16.00 0.24
CA GLN A 353 -18.12 -17.04 -0.18
C GLN A 353 -19.44 -16.96 0.62
N GLU A 354 -19.39 -16.74 1.94
CA GLU A 354 -20.57 -16.56 2.80
C GLU A 354 -21.51 -15.46 2.28
N ILE A 355 -20.96 -14.35 1.76
CA ILE A 355 -21.74 -13.23 1.23
C ILE A 355 -22.08 -13.37 -0.27
N GLY A 356 -21.83 -14.53 -0.87
CA GLY A 356 -22.17 -14.85 -2.25
C GLY A 356 -21.18 -14.36 -3.29
N ALA A 357 -19.92 -14.09 -2.92
CA ALA A 357 -18.89 -13.75 -3.88
C ALA A 357 -18.41 -14.97 -4.66
N THR A 358 -18.19 -14.78 -5.96
CA THR A 358 -17.61 -15.80 -6.83
C THR A 358 -16.09 -15.63 -6.88
N VAL A 359 -15.36 -16.73 -6.76
CA VAL A 359 -13.90 -16.73 -6.95
C VAL A 359 -13.55 -16.39 -8.39
N ARG A 360 -12.51 -15.57 -8.57
CA ARG A 360 -11.96 -15.19 -9.86
C ARG A 360 -10.73 -16.06 -10.21
N PRO A 361 -10.35 -16.16 -11.49
CA PRO A 361 -9.13 -16.89 -11.89
C PRO A 361 -7.83 -16.37 -11.26
N ASP A 362 -7.82 -15.09 -10.87
CA ASP A 362 -6.69 -14.44 -10.20
C ASP A 362 -6.67 -14.68 -8.67
N GLY A 363 -7.66 -15.42 -8.16
CA GLY A 363 -7.85 -15.80 -6.75
C GLY A 363 -8.29 -14.66 -5.83
N ASP A 364 -8.71 -13.53 -6.39
CA ASP A 364 -9.62 -12.61 -5.69
C ASP A 364 -11.07 -13.07 -5.88
N TYR A 365 -12.00 -12.34 -5.27
CA TYR A 365 -13.43 -12.62 -5.35
C TYR A 365 -14.16 -11.42 -5.96
N GLN A 366 -15.36 -11.66 -6.48
CA GLN A 366 -16.21 -10.59 -7.01
C GLN A 366 -17.68 -10.76 -6.61
N ILE A 367 -18.35 -9.63 -6.44
CA ILE A 367 -19.80 -9.50 -6.30
C ILE A 367 -20.27 -8.38 -7.22
N CYS A 368 -21.39 -8.56 -7.88
CA CYS A 368 -21.98 -7.48 -8.69
C CYS A 368 -22.45 -6.32 -7.80
N CYS A 369 -22.21 -5.08 -8.22
CA CYS A 369 -22.69 -3.87 -7.55
C CYS A 369 -24.13 -3.50 -7.94
N ASP A 370 -24.86 -4.33 -8.68
CA ASP A 370 -26.27 -4.06 -9.00
C ASP A 370 -27.14 -3.95 -7.76
N LYS A 371 -28.26 -3.23 -7.92
CA LYS A 371 -29.25 -2.98 -6.87
C LYS A 371 -29.67 -4.31 -6.25
N ILE A 372 -29.54 -4.40 -4.93
CA ILE A 372 -29.92 -5.59 -4.19
C ILE A 372 -31.44 -5.56 -3.98
N PRO A 373 -32.20 -6.57 -4.45
CA PRO A 373 -33.62 -6.63 -4.17
C PRO A 373 -33.86 -6.81 -2.66
N PRO A 374 -34.93 -6.22 -2.12
CA PRO A 374 -35.29 -6.44 -0.72
C PRO A 374 -35.57 -7.94 -0.49
N PRO A 375 -35.19 -8.50 0.67
CA PRO A 375 -35.48 -9.90 0.98
C PRO A 375 -36.98 -10.19 0.95
N ASP A 376 -37.38 -11.29 0.33
CA ASP A 376 -38.77 -11.73 0.35
C ASP A 376 -39.16 -12.22 1.76
N LEU A 377 -40.03 -11.46 2.42
CA LEU A 377 -40.53 -11.77 3.76
C LEU A 377 -41.48 -12.97 3.77
N ALA A 378 -42.12 -13.32 2.65
CA ALA A 378 -43.03 -14.45 2.58
C ALA A 378 -42.29 -15.78 2.78
N SER A 379 -41.08 -15.88 2.23
CA SER A 379 -40.16 -17.02 2.40
C SER A 379 -39.70 -17.26 3.85
N ILE A 380 -39.84 -16.27 4.75
CA ILE A 380 -39.42 -16.36 6.15
C ILE A 380 -40.58 -16.90 6.99
N ALA A 381 -40.31 -17.84 7.89
CA ALA A 381 -41.31 -18.36 8.83
C ALA A 381 -41.99 -17.23 9.63
N SER A 382 -43.31 -17.29 9.78
CA SER A 382 -44.14 -16.17 10.30
C SER A 382 -43.60 -15.56 11.60
N HIS A 383 -43.22 -16.39 12.57
CA HIS A 383 -42.69 -15.96 13.87
C HIS A 383 -41.34 -15.21 13.81
N LYS A 384 -40.58 -15.32 12.70
CA LYS A 384 -39.32 -14.60 12.48
C LYS A 384 -39.47 -13.36 11.60
N ARG A 385 -40.65 -13.13 11.02
CA ARG A 385 -40.87 -12.04 10.05
C ARG A 385 -40.75 -10.65 10.68
N SER A 386 -41.17 -10.47 11.94
CA SER A 386 -41.07 -9.17 12.63
C SER A 386 -39.62 -8.73 12.81
N GLU A 387 -38.75 -9.63 13.30
CA GLU A 387 -37.32 -9.36 13.45
C GLU A 387 -36.64 -9.17 12.10
N ALA A 388 -37.00 -9.96 11.08
CA ALA A 388 -36.50 -9.78 9.73
C ALA A 388 -36.84 -8.40 9.13
N ARG A 389 -38.06 -7.90 9.34
CA ARG A 389 -38.47 -6.54 8.93
C ARG A 389 -37.61 -5.48 9.61
N ARG A 390 -37.45 -5.56 10.94
CA ARG A 390 -36.61 -4.62 11.69
C ARG A 390 -35.16 -4.62 11.23
N ARG A 391 -34.61 -5.80 10.89
CA ARG A 391 -33.27 -5.91 10.31
C ARG A 391 -33.17 -5.22 8.94
N ILE A 392 -34.17 -5.38 8.08
CA ILE A 392 -34.21 -4.71 6.77
C ILE A 392 -34.28 -3.19 6.97
N GLU A 393 -35.21 -2.70 7.79
CA GLU A 393 -35.34 -1.28 8.14
C GLU A 393 -34.03 -0.69 8.68
N LEU A 394 -33.37 -1.36 9.62
CA LEU A 394 -32.08 -0.93 10.17
C LEU A 394 -30.99 -0.89 9.09
N THR A 395 -30.96 -1.88 8.19
CA THR A 395 -30.01 -1.91 7.08
C THR A 395 -30.23 -0.73 6.15
N GLU A 396 -31.48 -0.43 5.79
CA GLU A 396 -31.83 0.72 4.94
C GLU A 396 -31.50 2.05 5.61
N CYS A 397 -31.73 2.19 6.92
CA CYS A 397 -31.33 3.37 7.69
C CYS A 397 -29.81 3.56 7.68
N ALA A 398 -29.03 2.49 7.89
CA ALA A 398 -27.58 2.55 7.83
C ALA A 398 -27.07 2.93 6.43
N ILE A 399 -27.67 2.37 5.36
CA ILE A 399 -27.35 2.71 3.97
C ILE A 399 -27.67 4.18 3.71
N ARG A 400 -28.87 4.65 4.06
CA ARG A 400 -29.28 6.05 3.87
C ARG A 400 -28.37 7.01 4.61
N ALA A 401 -28.03 6.71 5.87
CA ALA A 401 -27.10 7.50 6.66
C ALA A 401 -25.74 7.61 5.96
N ALA A 402 -25.13 6.47 5.60
CA ALA A 402 -23.85 6.46 4.89
C ALA A 402 -23.91 7.22 3.56
N MET A 403 -24.94 7.01 2.75
CA MET A 403 -25.08 7.62 1.43
C MET A 403 -25.31 9.12 1.49
N ASN A 404 -26.07 9.61 2.47
CA ASN A 404 -26.32 11.04 2.67
C ASN A 404 -25.02 11.77 2.99
N GLY A 405 -24.22 11.28 3.94
CA GLY A 405 -22.93 11.90 4.25
C GLY A 405 -21.91 11.73 3.14
N PHE A 406 -21.90 10.59 2.46
CA PHE A 406 -20.94 10.34 1.38
C PHE A 406 -21.24 11.20 0.13
N SER A 407 -22.51 11.48 -0.15
CA SER A 407 -22.93 12.31 -1.30
C SER A 407 -23.04 13.80 -0.97
N GLY A 408 -23.26 14.14 0.31
CA GLY A 408 -23.42 15.50 0.83
C GLY A 408 -22.15 16.36 0.79
N GLY A 409 -21.02 15.81 0.34
CA GLY A 409 -19.83 16.59 -0.04
C GLY A 409 -20.03 17.46 -1.29
N ARG A 410 -21.16 17.33 -2.00
CA ARG A 410 -21.62 18.27 -3.03
C ARG A 410 -22.20 19.53 -2.39
N VAL A 411 -21.34 20.37 -1.83
CA VAL A 411 -21.67 21.77 -1.48
C VAL A 411 -21.15 22.68 -2.56
#